data_AF-G6EGS5-F1
#
_entry.id   AF-G6EGS5-F1
#
_cell.length_a   1.000
_cell.length_b   1.000
_cell.length_c   1.000
_cell.angle_alpha   90.00
_cell.angle_beta   90.00
_cell.angle_gamma   90.00
#
_symmetry.space_group_name_H-M   'P 1'
#
loop_
_entity.id
_entity.type
_entity.pdbx_description
1 polymer ?
#
loop_
_entity_poly.entity_id
_entity_poly.type
_entity_poly.pdbx_seq_one_letter_code
_entity_poly.pdbx_strand_id
1 'polypeptide(L)' 'MEPAQVSVTALAEHFGVSRQALSTLLNGNANLSADMAIRFEKAFGIKADTLLRMQTTYELAQAREHEQDIKVEKFAKAA' A
#
# COMPACT_ATOMS: atom_id res chain seq x y z
N MET A 1 13.85 9.05 16.05
CA MET A 1 14.41 8.29 14.90
C MET A 1 14.75 9.33 13.84
N GLU A 2 16.00 9.40 13.41
CA GLU A 2 16.40 10.34 12.35
C GLU A 2 15.93 9.79 11.00
N PRO A 3 15.40 10.63 10.09
CA PRO A 3 15.06 10.17 8.75
C PRO A 3 16.32 9.64 8.08
N ALA A 4 16.27 8.41 7.55
CA ALA A 4 17.32 7.90 6.71
C ALA A 4 17.48 8.90 5.55
N GLN A 5 18.64 9.56 5.42
CA GLN A 5 18.92 10.55 4.37
C GLN A 5 19.10 9.85 3.00
N VAL A 6 18.13 9.04 2.61
CA VAL A 6 18.14 8.26 1.38
C VAL A 6 17.33 9.02 0.35
N SER A 7 17.96 9.35 -0.77
CA SER A 7 17.25 9.94 -1.90
C SER A 7 16.27 8.93 -2.51
N VAL A 8 15.18 9.42 -3.09
CA VAL A 8 14.21 8.56 -3.81
C VAL A 8 14.90 7.76 -4.92
N THR A 9 15.91 8.34 -5.58
CA THR A 9 16.70 7.64 -6.61
C THR A 9 17.47 6.46 -6.02
N ALA A 10 18.23 6.68 -4.94
CA ALA A 10 19.01 5.62 -4.30
C ALA A 10 18.12 4.50 -3.76
N LEU A 11 16.95 4.85 -3.22
CA LEU A 11 15.99 3.86 -2.72
C LEU A 11 15.37 3.04 -3.87
N ALA A 12 15.01 3.70 -4.98
CA ALA A 12 14.46 3.01 -6.15
C ALA A 12 15.46 2.01 -6.76
N GLU A 13 16.73 2.41 -6.87
CA GLU A 13 17.83 1.54 -7.28
C GLU A 13 17.99 0.36 -6.33
N HIS A 14 18.01 0.61 -5.02
CA HIS A 14 18.10 -0.45 -4.00
C HIS A 14 16.91 -1.42 -4.06
N PHE A 15 15.73 -0.93 -4.42
CA PHE A 15 14.51 -1.73 -4.56
C PHE A 15 14.40 -2.46 -5.90
N GLY A 16 15.27 -2.15 -6.86
CA GLY A 16 15.20 -2.68 -8.23
C GLY A 16 13.92 -2.25 -8.96
N VAL A 17 13.45 -1.02 -8.71
CA VAL A 17 12.26 -0.44 -9.37
C VAL A 17 12.59 0.90 -10.02
N SER A 18 11.73 1.38 -10.90
CA SER A 18 11.92 2.72 -11.47
C SER A 18 11.70 3.79 -10.39
N ARG A 19 12.46 4.88 -10.48
CA ARG A 19 12.25 6.07 -9.63
C ARG A 19 10.81 6.59 -9.74
N GLN A 20 10.22 6.52 -10.93
CA GLN A 20 8.84 6.93 -11.15
C GLN A 20 7.87 6.07 -10.35
N ALA A 21 8.00 4.74 -10.39
CA ALA A 21 7.13 3.83 -9.64
C ALA A 21 7.19 4.10 -8.14
N LEU A 22 8.40 4.24 -7.59
CA LEU A 22 8.59 4.56 -6.18
C LEU A 22 8.04 5.96 -5.84
N SER A 23 8.28 6.96 -6.68
CA SER A 23 7.76 8.30 -6.49
C SER A 23 6.22 8.34 -6.50
N THR A 24 5.58 7.65 -7.44
CA THR A 24 4.12 7.55 -7.52
C THR A 24 3.56 6.92 -6.25
N LEU A 25 4.17 5.84 -5.76
CA LEU A 25 3.78 5.18 -4.51
C LEU A 25 3.96 6.10 -3.29
N LEU A 26 5.12 6.74 -3.12
CA LEU A 26 5.41 7.61 -1.98
C LEU A 26 4.51 8.86 -1.94
N ASN A 27 4.03 9.32 -3.10
CA ASN A 27 3.07 10.41 -3.20
C ASN A 27 1.60 9.95 -3.09
N GLY A 28 1.34 8.67 -2.80
CA GLY A 28 -0.01 8.14 -2.64
C GLY A 28 -0.80 7.98 -3.94
N ASN A 29 -0.14 8.10 -5.10
CA ASN A 29 -0.76 7.98 -6.42
C ASN A 29 -0.78 6.53 -6.95
N ALA A 30 -0.29 5.58 -6.16
CA ALA A 30 -0.38 4.15 -6.43
C ALA A 30 -0.53 3.39 -5.11
N ASN A 31 -1.26 2.28 -5.13
CA ASN A 31 -1.40 1.42 -3.99
C ASN A 31 -0.12 0.63 -3.72
N LEU A 32 0.17 0.37 -2.45
CA LEU A 32 1.27 -0.50 -2.06
C LEU A 32 0.97 -1.96 -2.42
N SER A 33 1.72 -2.51 -3.38
CA SER A 33 1.66 -3.93 -3.71
C SER A 33 2.42 -4.79 -2.69
N ALA A 34 2.12 -6.10 -2.65
CA ALA A 34 2.82 -7.05 -1.78
C ALA A 34 4.33 -7.11 -2.07
N ASP A 35 4.72 -7.13 -3.34
CA ASP A 35 6.12 -7.08 -3.77
C ASP A 35 6.85 -5.82 -3.26
N MET A 36 6.16 -4.68 -3.27
CA MET A 36 6.71 -3.44 -2.73
C MET A 36 6.79 -3.47 -1.21
N ALA A 37 5.78 -4.00 -0.52
CA ALA A 37 5.81 -4.15 0.93
C ALA A 37 6.98 -5.04 1.38
N ILE A 38 7.27 -6.13 0.66
CA ILE A 38 8.43 -7.00 0.93
C ILE A 38 9.76 -6.26 0.71
N ARG A 39 9.84 -5.35 -0.27
CA ARG A 39 11.04 -4.50 -0.47
C ARG A 39 11.26 -3.56 0.70
N PHE A 40 10.19 -2.92 1.19
CA PHE A 40 10.25 -2.09 2.39
C PHE A 40 10.65 -2.92 3.63
N GLU A 41 10.13 -4.13 3.78
CA GLU A 41 10.52 -5.03 4.87
C GLU A 41 12.01 -5.37 4.83
N LYS A 42 12.52 -5.78 3.67
CA LYS A 42 13.95 -6.11 3.51
C LYS A 42 14.88 -4.94 3.77
N ALA A 43 14.48 -3.72 3.39
CA ALA A 43 15.33 -2.54 3.50
C ALA A 43 15.25 -1.83 4.85
N PHE A 44 14.08 -1.84 5.50
CA PHE A 44 13.82 -1.04 6.71
C PHE A 44 13.37 -1.88 7.92
N GLY A 45 13.17 -3.20 7.76
CA GLY A 45 12.74 -4.09 8.84
C GLY A 45 11.28 -3.93 9.25
N ILE A 46 10.48 -3.16 8.51
CA ILE A 46 9.05 -2.98 8.78
C ILE A 46 8.29 -4.15 8.16
N LYS A 47 7.52 -4.90 8.96
CA LYS A 47 6.79 -6.07 8.46
C LYS A 47 5.87 -5.71 7.28
N ALA A 48 5.96 -6.48 6.19
CA ALA A 48 5.15 -6.31 5.00
C ALA A 48 3.65 -6.39 5.33
N ASP A 49 3.26 -7.33 6.20
CA ASP A 49 1.87 -7.48 6.66
C ASP A 49 1.33 -6.23 7.36
N THR A 50 2.19 -5.51 8.09
CA THR A 50 1.80 -4.25 8.75
C THR A 50 1.49 -3.19 7.70
N LEU A 51 2.35 -3.04 6.70
CA LEU A 51 2.15 -2.06 5.63
C LEU A 51 0.93 -2.38 4.77
N LEU A 52 0.73 -3.65 4.43
CA LEU A 52 -0.43 -4.08 3.65
C LEU A 52 -1.74 -3.89 4.42
N ARG A 53 -1.76 -4.12 5.74
CA ARG A 53 -2.95 -3.82 6.56
C ARG A 53 -3.30 -2.34 6.54
N MET A 54 -2.30 -1.46 6.56
CA MET A 54 -2.51 -0.01 6.44
C MET A 54 -3.08 0.34 5.05
N GLN A 55 -2.51 -0.22 3.99
CA GLN A 55 -2.99 -0.05 2.61
C GLN A 55 -4.44 -0.51 2.46
N THR A 56 -4.78 -1.72 2.94
CA THR A 56 -6.16 -2.25 2.89
C THR A 56 -7.14 -1.39 3.69
N THR A 57 -6.70 -0.86 4.83
CA THR A 57 -7.54 0.04 5.65
C THR A 57 -7.85 1.34 4.90
N TYR A 58 -6.85 1.92 4.23
CA TYR A 58 -7.00 3.11 3.40
C TYR A 58 -7.90 2.86 2.18
N GLU A 59 -7.72 1.74 1.48
CA GLU A 59 -8.57 1.34 0.35
C GLU A 59 -10.02 1.13 0.77
N LEU A 60 -10.25 0.47 1.91
CA LEU A 60 -11.60 0.30 2.46
C LEU A 60 -12.22 1.65 2.82
N ALA A 61 -11.46 2.57 3.42
CA ALA A 61 -11.97 3.89 3.75
C ALA A 61 -12.43 4.66 2.49
N GLN A 62 -11.62 4.66 1.43
CA GLN A 62 -12.01 5.25 0.15
C GLN A 62 -13.24 4.57 -0.45
N ALA A 63 -13.28 3.23 -0.44
CA ALA A 63 -14.43 2.48 -0.95
C ALA A 63 -15.72 2.78 -0.17
N ARG A 64 -15.59 3.12 1.13
CA ARG A 64 -16.73 3.51 1.98
C ARG A 64 -17.33 4.86 1.58
N GLU A 65 -16.56 5.76 0.97
CA GLU A 65 -17.08 7.06 0.51
C GLU A 65 -18.19 6.90 -0.55
N HIS A 66 -18.14 5.81 -1.32
CA HIS A 66 -19.12 5.47 -2.35
C HIS A 66 -19.82 4.13 -2.07
N GLU A 67 -19.91 3.69 -0.80
CA GLU A 67 -20.52 2.39 -0.46
C GLU A 67 -21.98 2.28 -0.88
N GLN A 68 -22.69 3.42 -0.91
CA GLN A 68 -24.09 3.49 -1.31
C GLN A 68 -24.31 3.07 -2.77
N ASP A 69 -23.29 3.16 -3.62
CA ASP A 69 -23.35 2.75 -5.03
C ASP A 69 -23.16 1.23 -5.20
N ILE A 70 -22.66 0.55 -4.17
CA ILE A 70 -22.45 -0.89 -4.14
C ILE A 70 -23.78 -1.58 -3.77
N LYS A 71 -24.56 -1.98 -4.78
CA LYS A 71 -25.86 -2.65 -4.59
C LYS A 71 -25.71 -4.16 -4.47
N VAL A 72 -25.90 -4.70 -3.27
CA VAL A 72 -25.87 -6.15 -3.00
C VAL A 72 -26.98 -6.51 -2.03
N GLU A 73 -27.73 -7.57 -2.33
CA GLU A 73 -28.73 -8.12 -1.41
C GLU A 73 -28.08 -9.06 -0.39
N LYS A 74 -28.57 -9.04 0.85
CA LYS A 74 -28.11 -9.99 1.88
C LYS A 74 -28.61 -11.39 1.52
N PHE A 75 -27.74 -12.40 1.61
CA PHE A 75 -28.18 -13.79 1.55
C PHE A 75 -29.19 -14.05 2.68
N ALA A 76 -30.37 -14.58 2.33
CA ALA A 76 -31.26 -15.17 3.31
C ALA A 76 -30.57 -16.38 3.92
N LYS A 77 -30.62 -16.53 5.26
CA LYS A 77 -30.12 -17.74 5.93
C LYS A 77 -30.77 -18.95 5.27
N ALA A 78 -29.98 -19.94 4.86
CA ALA A 78 -30.49 -21.27 4.59
C ALA A 78 -31.17 -21.76 5.88
N ALA A 79 -32.45 -22.11 5.77
CA ALA A 79 -33.26 -22.65 6.86
C ALA A 79 -32.74 -24.03 7.30
#